data_AF-A0A0F0CVI9-F1
#
_entry.id   AF-A0A0F0CVI9-F1
#
_cell.length_a   1.000
_cell.length_b   1.000
_cell.length_c   1.000
_cell.angle_alpha   90.00
_cell.angle_beta   90.00
_cell.angle_gamma   90.00
#
_symmetry.space_group_name_H-M   'P 1'
#
loop_
_entity.id
_entity.type
_entity.pdbx_description
1 polymer ?
#
loop_
_entity_poly.entity_id
_entity_poly.type
_entity_poly.pdbx_seq_one_letter_code
_entity_poly.pdbx_strand_id
1 'polypeptide(L)'
;MSHNKNNSDYFLWIGISVFSFLILIGILSVFSSDRLYSISLICVEKNSKSDLSGKFADAAIFLEKDRIEYYQKKYDILLNNLKGIYSEKNNTEKKTAKIKICKEMLAETKKIIDICPSWPEGHMNYGLTLSYMAPELPNIITREQILSELEKAAILKPYSDLYKQIYEKYKLKFSAR
;
A
#
# COMPACT_ATOMS: atom_id res chain seq x y z
N MET A 1 -49.35 15.97 33.01
CA MET A 1 -48.05 16.07 32.30
C MET A 1 -47.25 14.79 32.54
N SER A 2 -47.46 13.71 31.77
CA SER A 2 -46.69 12.46 31.91
C SER A 2 -46.71 11.59 30.64
N HIS A 3 -46.56 12.18 29.45
CA HIS A 3 -46.63 11.39 28.20
C HIS A 3 -45.47 11.59 27.21
N ASN A 4 -44.39 12.30 27.56
CA ASN A 4 -43.34 12.62 26.58
C ASN A 4 -41.98 11.92 26.82
N LYS A 5 -41.86 11.00 27.79
CA LYS A 5 -40.60 10.27 28.04
C LYS A 5 -40.41 9.06 27.12
N ASN A 6 -41.47 8.36 26.74
CA ASN A 6 -41.35 7.10 25.99
C ASN A 6 -40.78 7.29 24.58
N ASN A 7 -41.08 8.40 23.89
CA ASN A 7 -40.63 8.59 22.50
C ASN A 7 -39.11 8.76 22.38
N SER A 8 -38.46 9.37 23.38
CA SER A 8 -37.00 9.57 23.38
C SER A 8 -36.25 8.23 23.43
N ASP A 9 -36.76 7.28 24.22
CA ASP A 9 -36.13 5.98 24.39
C ASP A 9 -36.28 5.14 23.11
N TYR A 10 -37.42 5.22 22.42
CA TYR A 10 -37.62 4.53 21.13
C TYR A 10 -36.63 4.97 20.06
N PHE A 11 -36.37 6.28 19.93
CA PHE A 11 -35.38 6.77 18.97
C PHE A 11 -33.95 6.32 19.30
N LEU A 12 -33.61 6.25 20.60
CA LEU A 12 -32.32 5.74 21.05
C LEU A 12 -32.14 4.26 20.67
N TRP A 13 -33.16 3.43 20.92
CA TRP A 13 -33.13 1.99 20.59
C TRP A 13 -33.04 1.72 19.09
N ILE A 14 -33.77 2.49 18.27
CA ILE A 14 -33.68 2.40 16.80
C ILE A 14 -32.27 2.77 16.33
N GLY A 15 -31.70 3.86 16.87
CA GLY A 15 -30.34 4.29 16.54
C GLY A 15 -29.29 3.21 16.86
N ILE A 16 -29.38 2.60 18.04
CA ILE A 16 -28.47 1.52 18.47
C ILE A 16 -28.61 0.28 17.56
N SER A 17 -29.83 -0.07 17.18
CA SER A 17 -30.10 -1.23 16.30
C SER A 17 -29.52 -1.03 14.90
N VAL A 18 -29.74 0.15 14.28
CA VAL A 18 -29.19 0.48 12.97
C VAL A 18 -27.67 0.51 12.99
N PHE A 19 -27.07 1.12 14.02
CA PHE A 19 -25.62 1.17 14.16
C PHE A 19 -25.00 -0.23 14.32
N SER A 20 -25.62 -1.10 15.11
CA SER A 20 -25.18 -2.49 15.29
C SER A 20 -25.29 -3.28 13.99
N PHE A 21 -26.33 -3.07 13.20
CA PHE A 21 -26.50 -3.70 11.89
C PHE A 21 -25.44 -3.26 10.88
N LEU A 22 -25.07 -1.97 10.86
CA LEU A 22 -24.00 -1.47 10.00
C LEU A 22 -22.62 -2.03 10.39
N ILE A 23 -22.35 -2.17 11.69
CA ILE A 23 -21.13 -2.84 12.17
C ILE A 23 -21.12 -4.31 11.73
N LEU A 24 -22.24 -5.01 11.84
CA LEU A 24 -22.34 -6.41 11.41
C LEU A 24 -22.06 -6.57 9.91
N ILE A 25 -22.59 -5.67 9.07
CA ILE A 25 -22.30 -5.65 7.62
C ILE A 25 -20.81 -5.39 7.37
N GLY A 26 -20.21 -4.44 8.09
CA GLY A 26 -18.77 -4.15 7.97
C GLY A 26 -17.88 -5.31 8.41
N ILE A 27 -18.26 -6.03 9.46
CA ILE A 27 -17.54 -7.23 9.90
C ILE A 27 -17.72 -8.35 8.86
N LEU A 28 -18.95 -8.59 8.39
CA LEU A 28 -19.24 -9.60 7.37
C LEU A 28 -18.49 -9.33 6.07
N SER A 29 -18.34 -8.08 5.63
CA SER A 29 -17.60 -7.75 4.41
C SER A 29 -16.11 -8.06 4.52
N VAL A 30 -15.50 -7.79 5.68
CA VAL A 30 -14.09 -8.14 5.97
C VAL A 30 -13.91 -9.66 6.05
N PHE A 31 -14.82 -10.39 6.72
CA PHE A 31 -14.75 -11.85 6.78
C PHE A 31 -15.02 -12.51 5.41
N SER A 32 -15.83 -11.87 4.57
CA SER A 32 -16.14 -12.36 3.22
C SER A 32 -14.94 -12.20 2.27
N SER A 33 -14.17 -11.11 2.36
CA SER A 33 -13.02 -10.92 1.45
C SER A 33 -11.95 -11.97 1.63
N ASP A 34 -11.59 -12.27 2.88
CA ASP A 34 -10.52 -13.24 3.19
C ASP A 34 -10.99 -14.67 2.95
N ARG A 35 -12.26 -14.99 3.25
CA ARG A 35 -12.82 -16.30 2.93
C ARG A 35 -12.97 -16.51 1.43
N LEU A 36 -13.46 -15.52 0.68
CA LEU A 36 -13.59 -15.64 -0.78
C LEU A 36 -12.23 -15.80 -1.45
N TYR A 37 -11.19 -15.12 -0.95
CA TYR A 37 -9.81 -15.32 -1.39
C TYR A 37 -9.29 -16.73 -1.07
N SER A 38 -9.51 -17.24 0.15
CA SER A 38 -9.11 -18.61 0.50
C SER A 38 -9.87 -19.67 -0.30
N ILE A 39 -11.17 -19.44 -0.58
CA ILE A 39 -12.02 -20.33 -1.38
C ILE A 39 -11.59 -20.30 -2.84
N SER A 40 -11.24 -19.14 -3.40
CA SER A 40 -10.72 -19.07 -4.77
C SER A 40 -9.40 -19.82 -4.89
N LEU A 41 -8.49 -19.69 -3.91
CA LEU A 41 -7.25 -20.46 -3.86
C LEU A 41 -7.49 -21.97 -3.79
N ILE A 42 -8.38 -22.42 -2.91
CA ILE A 42 -8.75 -23.84 -2.77
C ILE A 42 -9.41 -24.37 -4.06
N CYS A 43 -10.24 -23.56 -4.73
CA CYS A 43 -10.87 -23.91 -6.00
C CYS A 43 -9.86 -24.01 -7.16
N VAL A 44 -8.85 -23.14 -7.18
CA VAL A 44 -7.73 -23.21 -8.14
C VAL A 44 -6.89 -24.47 -7.88
N GLU A 45 -6.60 -24.77 -6.62
CA GLU A 45 -5.76 -25.90 -6.21
C GLU A 45 -6.43 -27.26 -6.42
N LYS A 46 -7.75 -27.36 -6.21
CA LYS A 46 -8.50 -28.63 -6.31
C LYS A 46 -9.13 -28.92 -7.67
N ASN A 47 -9.27 -27.94 -8.57
CA ASN A 47 -9.96 -28.11 -9.86
C ASN A 47 -9.16 -27.58 -11.05
N SER A 48 -7.96 -28.12 -11.30
CA SER A 48 -7.12 -27.71 -12.44
C SER A 48 -7.68 -28.06 -13.83
N LYS A 49 -8.88 -28.67 -13.91
CA LYS A 49 -9.51 -29.16 -15.15
C LYS A 49 -10.85 -28.51 -15.50
N SER A 50 -11.39 -27.57 -14.72
CA SER A 50 -12.68 -26.95 -15.02
C SER A 50 -12.51 -25.50 -15.51
N ASP A 51 -13.26 -25.13 -16.56
CA ASP A 51 -13.34 -23.76 -17.12
C ASP A 51 -13.72 -22.69 -16.07
N LEU A 52 -14.25 -23.11 -14.91
CA LEU A 52 -14.64 -22.24 -13.81
C LEU A 52 -13.45 -21.82 -12.93
N SER A 53 -12.45 -22.69 -12.70
CA SER A 53 -11.28 -22.35 -11.88
C SER A 53 -10.38 -21.33 -12.59
N GLY A 54 -10.26 -21.42 -13.92
CA GLY A 54 -9.62 -20.40 -14.75
C GLY A 54 -10.28 -19.02 -14.59
N LYS A 55 -11.62 -18.96 -14.69
CA LYS A 55 -12.37 -17.69 -14.53
C LYS A 55 -12.21 -17.06 -13.13
N PHE A 56 -12.13 -17.86 -12.07
CA PHE A 56 -11.86 -17.35 -10.72
C PHE A 56 -10.41 -16.89 -10.53
N ALA A 57 -9.44 -17.59 -11.11
CA ALA A 57 -8.04 -17.16 -11.11
C ALA A 57 -7.87 -15.84 -11.88
N ASP A 58 -8.49 -15.73 -13.07
CA ASP A 58 -8.47 -14.51 -13.87
C ASP A 58 -9.09 -13.32 -13.12
N ALA A 59 -10.23 -13.54 -12.44
CA ALA A 59 -10.87 -12.51 -11.62
C ALA A 59 -9.99 -12.09 -10.43
N ALA A 60 -9.30 -13.03 -9.77
CA ALA A 60 -8.38 -12.72 -8.68
C ALA A 60 -7.17 -11.90 -9.17
N ILE A 61 -6.56 -12.30 -10.28
CA ILE A 61 -5.44 -11.58 -10.92
C ILE A 61 -5.90 -10.17 -11.33
N PHE A 62 -7.09 -10.05 -11.91
CA PHE A 62 -7.66 -8.76 -12.30
C PHE A 62 -7.85 -7.83 -11.09
N LEU A 63 -8.45 -8.32 -10.00
CA LEU A 63 -8.66 -7.55 -8.78
C LEU A 63 -7.34 -7.15 -8.09
N GLU A 64 -6.34 -8.03 -8.09
CA GLU A 64 -5.00 -7.73 -7.57
C GLU A 64 -4.32 -6.62 -8.39
N LYS A 65 -4.40 -6.71 -9.73
CA LYS A 65 -3.85 -5.70 -10.64
C LYS A 65 -4.51 -4.33 -10.45
N ASP A 66 -5.83 -4.27 -10.38
CA ASP A 66 -6.57 -3.02 -10.15
C ASP A 66 -6.19 -2.37 -8.82
N ARG A 67 -6.01 -3.17 -7.77
CA ARG A 67 -5.56 -2.68 -6.47
C ARG A 67 -4.13 -2.15 -6.52
N ILE A 68 -3.22 -2.86 -7.18
CA ILE A 68 -1.84 -2.40 -7.36
C ILE A 68 -1.83 -1.07 -8.11
N GLU A 69 -2.59 -0.96 -9.21
CA GLU A 69 -2.69 0.26 -10.00
C GLU A 69 -3.25 1.43 -9.18
N TYR A 70 -4.27 1.19 -8.35
CA TYR A 70 -4.81 2.18 -7.43
C TYR A 70 -3.74 2.75 -6.48
N TYR A 71 -2.96 1.87 -5.84
CA TYR A 71 -1.92 2.31 -4.90
C TYR A 71 -0.74 2.97 -5.62
N GLN A 72 -0.40 2.50 -6.83
CA GLN A 72 0.62 3.10 -7.67
C GLN A 72 0.24 4.53 -8.07
N LYS A 73 -1.01 4.75 -8.49
CA LYS A 73 -1.52 6.08 -8.82
C LYS A 73 -1.46 7.04 -7.63
N LYS A 74 -1.79 6.57 -6.42
CA LYS A 74 -1.63 7.37 -5.20
C LYS A 74 -0.17 7.73 -4.95
N TYR A 75 0.73 6.77 -5.09
CA TYR A 75 2.16 7.01 -4.96
C TYR A 75 2.65 8.10 -5.93
N ASP A 76 2.22 8.06 -7.19
CA ASP A 76 2.62 9.05 -8.20
C ASP A 76 2.15 10.47 -7.85
N ILE A 77 0.92 10.61 -7.33
CA ILE A 77 0.40 11.89 -6.84
C ILE A 77 1.28 12.42 -5.70
N LEU A 78 1.60 11.57 -4.72
CA LEU A 78 2.44 11.93 -3.59
C LEU A 78 3.86 12.30 -4.02
N LEU A 79 4.42 11.59 -5.00
CA LEU A 79 5.73 11.88 -5.57
C LEU A 79 5.76 13.26 -6.26
N ASN A 80 4.69 13.63 -6.96
CA ASN A 80 4.57 14.96 -7.57
C ASN A 80 4.46 16.06 -6.50
N ASN A 81 3.69 15.83 -5.43
CA ASN A 81 3.63 16.75 -4.30
C ASN A 81 5.00 16.92 -3.63
N LEU A 82 5.75 15.83 -3.46
CA LEU A 82 7.10 15.85 -2.92
C LEU A 82 8.04 16.69 -3.80
N LYS A 83 7.99 16.53 -5.13
CA LYS A 83 8.79 17.32 -6.08
C LYS A 83 8.49 18.82 -5.97
N GLY A 84 7.22 19.20 -5.78
CA GLY A 84 6.83 20.60 -5.56
C GLY A 84 7.41 21.22 -4.29
N ILE A 85 7.68 20.42 -3.26
CA ILE A 85 8.35 20.90 -2.04
C ILE A 85 9.83 21.18 -2.28
N TYR A 86 10.49 20.41 -3.15
CA TYR A 86 11.92 20.57 -3.45
C TYR A 86 12.24 21.81 -4.29
N SER A 87 11.27 22.41 -4.99
CA SER A 87 11.50 23.58 -5.85
C SER A 87 11.63 24.91 -5.11
N GLU A 88 11.55 24.93 -3.77
CA GLU A 88 11.49 26.17 -3.00
C GLU A 88 12.46 26.17 -1.79
N LYS A 89 12.96 27.34 -1.37
CA LYS A 89 13.93 27.50 -0.26
C LYS A 89 13.50 26.75 1.04
N ASN A 90 14.47 26.07 1.67
CA ASN A 90 14.29 25.23 2.87
C ASN A 90 13.86 26.03 4.12
N ASN A 91 12.76 25.60 4.76
CA ASN A 91 12.37 25.99 6.12
C ASN A 91 11.88 24.75 6.92
N THR A 92 11.67 24.90 8.23
CA THR A 92 11.23 23.83 9.14
C THR A 92 9.88 23.21 8.75
N GLU A 93 8.95 24.01 8.23
CA GLU A 93 7.63 23.54 7.80
C GLU A 93 7.70 22.57 6.62
N LYS A 94 8.59 22.83 5.66
CA LYS A 94 8.82 21.94 4.52
C LYS A 94 9.45 20.62 4.91
N LYS A 95 10.35 20.61 5.90
CA LYS A 95 10.90 19.37 6.44
C LYS A 95 9.79 18.49 7.01
N THR A 96 8.87 19.06 7.78
CA THR A 96 7.71 18.34 8.33
C THR A 96 6.79 17.83 7.23
N ALA A 97 6.48 18.67 6.22
CA ALA A 97 5.65 18.27 5.08
C ALA A 97 6.29 17.14 4.27
N LYS A 98 7.60 17.23 4.01
CA LYS A 98 8.39 16.19 3.34
C LYS A 98 8.32 14.86 4.09
N ILE A 99 8.56 14.87 5.41
CA ILE A 99 8.48 13.65 6.22
C ILE A 99 7.08 13.05 6.16
N LYS A 100 6.03 13.87 6.23
CA LYS A 100 4.64 13.41 6.14
C LYS A 100 4.37 12.72 4.79
N ILE A 101 4.73 13.35 3.68
CA ILE A 101 4.53 12.77 2.35
C ILE A 101 5.34 11.49 2.18
N CYS A 102 6.61 11.45 2.61
CA CYS A 102 7.40 10.23 2.56
C CYS A 102 6.77 9.09 3.37
N LYS A 103 6.18 9.36 4.55
CA LYS A 103 5.45 8.34 5.33
C LYS A 103 4.25 7.79 4.57
N GLU A 104 3.48 8.65 3.91
CA GLU A 104 2.34 8.23 3.09
C GLU A 104 2.81 7.41 1.88
N MET A 105 3.88 7.82 1.20
CA MET A 105 4.50 7.07 0.10
C MET A 105 4.97 5.68 0.53
N LEU A 106 5.60 5.55 1.71
CA LEU A 106 6.00 4.26 2.27
C LEU A 106 4.79 3.38 2.58
N ALA A 107 3.69 3.95 3.08
CA ALA A 107 2.47 3.20 3.37
C ALA A 107 1.83 2.65 2.08
N GLU A 108 1.74 3.45 1.02
CA GLU A 108 1.13 3.00 -0.24
C GLU A 108 2.02 1.97 -0.97
N THR A 109 3.34 2.17 -0.99
CA THR A 109 4.27 1.19 -1.58
C THR A 109 4.32 -0.12 -0.80
N LYS A 110 4.21 -0.06 0.53
CA LYS A 110 4.10 -1.27 1.35
C LYS A 110 2.84 -2.07 1.00
N LYS A 111 1.69 -1.43 0.77
CA LYS A 111 0.48 -2.13 0.33
C LYS A 111 0.68 -2.82 -1.01
N ILE A 112 1.40 -2.20 -1.95
CA ILE A 112 1.72 -2.85 -3.24
C ILE A 112 2.52 -4.14 -3.00
N ILE A 113 3.56 -4.07 -2.16
CA ILE A 113 4.41 -5.22 -1.81
C ILE A 113 3.61 -6.30 -1.06
N ASP A 114 2.72 -5.92 -0.13
CA ASP A 114 1.87 -6.85 0.61
C ASP A 114 0.88 -7.60 -0.32
N ILE A 115 0.47 -6.97 -1.42
CA ILE A 115 -0.41 -7.57 -2.43
C ILE A 115 0.37 -8.46 -3.38
N CYS A 116 1.48 -7.95 -3.89
CA CYS A 116 2.33 -8.66 -4.84
C CYS A 116 3.79 -8.45 -4.46
N PRO A 117 4.37 -9.35 -3.65
CA PRO A 117 5.77 -9.28 -3.22
C PRO A 117 6.76 -9.39 -4.39
N SER A 118 6.31 -9.86 -5.55
CA SER A 118 7.12 -9.93 -6.76
C SER A 118 6.96 -8.71 -7.68
N TRP A 119 6.26 -7.66 -7.25
CA TRP A 119 6.06 -6.44 -8.04
C TRP A 119 7.29 -5.52 -7.96
N PRO A 120 8.10 -5.41 -9.03
CA PRO A 120 9.40 -4.73 -8.95
C PRO A 120 9.25 -3.23 -8.68
N GLU A 121 8.23 -2.57 -9.25
CA GLU A 121 7.96 -1.15 -9.01
C GLU A 121 7.66 -0.86 -7.54
N GLY A 122 7.04 -1.80 -6.82
CA GLY A 122 6.74 -1.67 -5.40
C GLY A 122 8.01 -1.55 -4.57
N HIS A 123 8.94 -2.49 -4.78
CA HIS A 123 10.26 -2.49 -4.15
C HIS A 123 11.10 -1.27 -4.56
N MET A 124 11.10 -0.90 -5.84
CA MET A 124 11.82 0.28 -6.35
C MET A 124 11.32 1.56 -5.67
N ASN A 125 10.01 1.77 -5.67
CA ASN A 125 9.40 2.95 -5.08
C ASN A 125 9.57 3.01 -3.56
N TYR A 126 9.51 1.86 -2.88
CA TYR A 126 9.76 1.76 -1.45
C TYR A 126 11.21 2.15 -1.12
N GLY A 127 12.19 1.56 -1.80
CA GLY A 127 13.62 1.87 -1.64
C GLY A 127 13.97 3.33 -1.94
N LEU A 128 13.43 3.89 -3.03
CA LEU A 128 13.61 5.31 -3.35
C LEU A 128 13.00 6.22 -2.28
N THR A 129 11.83 5.89 -1.75
CA THR A 129 11.17 6.66 -0.69
C THR A 129 11.96 6.65 0.61
N LEU A 130 12.48 5.48 1.01
CA LEU A 130 13.41 5.36 2.14
C LEU A 130 14.62 6.29 1.95
N SER A 131 15.16 6.35 0.73
CA SER A 131 16.31 7.21 0.42
C SER A 131 16.01 8.71 0.55
N TYR A 132 14.78 9.15 0.28
CA TYR A 132 14.36 10.55 0.49
C TYR A 132 14.22 10.90 1.97
N MET A 133 13.88 9.92 2.80
CA MET A 133 13.60 10.08 4.23
C MET A 133 14.84 9.87 5.10
N ALA A 134 15.83 9.10 4.63
CA ALA A 134 17.07 8.79 5.34
C ALA A 134 17.86 10.02 5.85
N PRO A 135 17.98 11.14 5.09
CA PRO A 135 18.64 12.35 5.62
C PRO A 135 17.92 12.96 6.83
N GLU A 136 16.62 12.75 6.96
CA GLU A 136 15.82 13.29 8.05
C GLU A 136 15.79 12.37 9.26
N LEU A 137 15.96 11.05 9.05
CA LEU A 137 15.87 10.00 10.09
C LEU A 137 17.01 8.97 9.96
N PRO A 138 18.28 9.40 10.08
CA PRO A 138 19.44 8.54 9.80
C PRO A 138 19.60 7.37 10.79
N ASN A 139 19.00 7.48 11.98
CA ASN A 139 19.05 6.43 13.01
C ASN A 139 17.95 5.36 12.82
N ILE A 140 16.99 5.61 11.94
CA ILE A 140 15.84 4.72 11.71
C ILE A 140 15.97 4.01 10.37
N ILE A 141 16.40 4.74 9.35
CA ILE A 141 16.51 4.23 7.97
C ILE A 141 17.98 4.01 7.66
N THR A 142 18.34 2.75 7.45
CA THR A 142 19.73 2.37 7.17
C THR A 142 20.02 2.31 5.67
N ARG A 143 21.31 2.41 5.31
CA ARG A 143 21.74 2.29 3.91
C ARG A 143 21.45 0.89 3.38
N GLU A 144 21.59 -0.12 4.24
CA GLU A 144 21.36 -1.53 3.95
C GLU A 144 19.89 -1.79 3.61
N GLN A 145 18.96 -1.17 4.36
CA GLN A 145 17.52 -1.26 4.06
C GLN A 145 17.20 -0.70 2.68
N ILE A 146 17.76 0.47 2.33
CA ILE A 146 17.55 1.08 1.01
C ILE A 146 18.11 0.16 -0.09
N LEU A 147 19.35 -0.31 0.07
CA LEU A 147 20.00 -1.15 -0.95
C LEU A 147 19.29 -2.49 -1.13
N SER A 148 18.84 -3.12 -0.03
CA SER A 148 18.10 -4.38 -0.06
C SER A 148 16.83 -4.26 -0.91
N GLU A 149 16.07 -3.19 -0.75
CA GLU A 149 14.82 -2.99 -1.51
C GLU A 149 15.09 -2.65 -2.98
N LEU A 150 16.11 -1.83 -3.27
CA LEU A 150 16.50 -1.54 -4.66
C LEU A 150 17.08 -2.78 -5.38
N GLU A 151 17.80 -3.63 -4.67
CA GLU A 151 18.33 -4.89 -5.19
C GLU A 151 17.21 -5.87 -5.53
N LYS A 152 16.24 -6.05 -4.63
CA LYS A 152 15.04 -6.87 -4.91
C LYS A 152 14.35 -6.39 -6.19
N ALA A 153 14.15 -5.09 -6.34
CA ALA A 153 13.54 -4.53 -7.53
C ALA A 153 14.34 -4.86 -8.81
N ALA A 154 15.67 -4.74 -8.77
CA ALA A 154 16.54 -5.05 -9.90
C ALA A 154 16.54 -6.54 -10.25
N ILE A 155 16.51 -7.43 -9.26
CA ILE A 155 16.41 -8.89 -9.46
C ILE A 155 15.06 -9.26 -10.07
N LEU A 156 13.97 -8.65 -9.60
CA LEU A 156 12.62 -8.90 -10.12
C LEU A 156 12.40 -8.35 -11.53
N LYS A 157 13.23 -7.39 -11.98
CA LYS A 157 13.17 -6.80 -13.33
C LYS A 157 14.53 -6.80 -14.03
N PRO A 158 15.11 -7.98 -14.30
CA PRO A 158 16.53 -8.13 -14.67
C PRO A 158 16.86 -7.53 -16.04
N TYR A 159 15.88 -7.41 -16.93
CA TYR A 159 16.04 -6.82 -18.26
C TYR A 159 15.88 -5.29 -18.29
N SER A 160 15.61 -4.66 -17.13
CA SER A 160 15.52 -3.20 -17.05
C SER A 160 16.86 -2.59 -16.66
N ASP A 161 17.57 -2.04 -17.65
CA ASP A 161 18.81 -1.28 -17.41
C ASP A 161 18.60 -0.13 -16.41
N LEU A 162 17.42 0.50 -16.42
CA LEU A 162 17.06 1.56 -15.49
C LEU A 162 17.15 1.09 -14.04
N TYR A 163 16.60 -0.08 -13.71
CA TYR A 163 16.57 -0.59 -12.34
C TYR A 163 17.98 -0.92 -11.85
N LYS A 164 18.77 -1.56 -12.71
CA LYS A 164 20.17 -1.86 -12.45
C LYS A 164 21.00 -0.59 -12.25
N GLN A 165 20.83 0.41 -13.11
CA GLN A 165 21.52 1.70 -13.00
C GLN A 165 21.17 2.44 -11.71
N ILE A 166 19.90 2.43 -11.30
CA ILE A 166 19.48 3.04 -10.03
C ILE A 166 20.13 2.33 -8.86
N TYR A 167 20.08 0.99 -8.81
CA TYR A 167 20.71 0.21 -7.75
C TYR A 167 22.22 0.49 -7.65
N GLU A 168 22.95 0.39 -8.76
CA GLU A 168 24.39 0.64 -8.79
C GLU A 168 24.75 2.07 -8.40
N LYS A 169 23.96 3.06 -8.83
CA LYS A 169 24.13 4.46 -8.41
C LYS A 169 24.05 4.62 -6.90
N TYR A 170 23.08 3.98 -6.24
CA TYR A 170 22.94 4.05 -4.79
C TYR A 170 24.02 3.26 -4.05
N LYS A 171 24.42 2.10 -4.58
CA LYS A 171 25.53 1.30 -4.06
C LYS A 171 26.84 2.09 -4.05
N LEU A 172 27.17 2.73 -5.17
CA LEU A 172 28.35 3.60 -5.27
C LEU A 172 28.26 4.79 -4.31
N LYS A 173 27.12 5.49 -4.27
CA LYS A 173 26.88 6.62 -3.36
C LYS A 173 27.09 6.27 -1.89
N PHE A 174 26.75 5.04 -1.48
CA PHE A 174 26.89 4.59 -0.10
C PHE A 174 28.26 3.97 0.22
N SER A 175 29.01 3.51 -0.79
CA SER A 175 30.39 3.03 -0.62
C SER A 175 31.42 4.16 -0.48
N ALA A 176 31.13 5.36 -1.02
CA ALA A 176 32.05 6.49 -1.03
C ALA A 176 32.06 7.33 0.28
N ARG A 177 31.49 6.82 1.37
CA ARG A 177 31.32 7.50 2.66
C ARG A 177 31.55 6.57 3.83
#